data_AF-A0A101G3W3-F1
#
_entry.id   AF-A0A101G3W3-F1
#
_cell.length_a   1.000
_cell.length_b   1.000
_cell.length_c   1.000
_cell.angle_alpha   90.00
_cell.angle_beta   90.00
_cell.angle_gamma   90.00
#
_symmetry.space_group_name_H-M   'P 1'
#
loop_
_entity.id
_entity.type
_entity.pdbx_description
1 polymer ?
#
loop_
_entity_poly.entity_id
_entity_poly.type
_entity_poly.pdbx_seq_one_letter_code
_entity_poly.pdbx_strand_id
1 'polypeptide(L)'
;MTTKEKIIKYIEKRGSVSAKEIIDYVEISKQATFLHLKGLIEGGLISKVGTPPNVFYIPSQKKDIKNHINFSGDVEKIINDNFLFITSMGEAKEGIDGFISWCNRNNLNPIKTSMEYKKTLEKYNKYRLKSGLIDGTDKIKTSFKEVYLDRVFYVDFYAIERFGKTKLGQLLLYSKQSQDKKMIKNLSLIIKDKIDVLIKEYEIDAVCFIPPTVKREVQFMKELEKNLKLSIKKINIIKIKSDIVVPQKTLNKIEDRIENAEKTFYINDNGGHRNVLIIDDAVGSGATLNVVGEKIKKANINKGKIIGLAITGSYKGFDVISEV
;
A
#
# COMPACT_ATOMS: atom_id res chain seq x y z
N MET A 1 -44.15 -22.69 -3.65
CA MET A 1 -42.84 -22.06 -3.93
C MET A 1 -42.70 -20.83 -3.06
N THR A 2 -41.71 -20.80 -2.18
CA THR A 2 -41.51 -19.71 -1.21
C THR A 2 -40.98 -18.44 -1.88
N THR A 3 -41.14 -17.27 -1.25
CA THR A 3 -40.58 -16.00 -1.77
C THR A 3 -39.06 -16.08 -1.97
N LYS A 4 -38.35 -16.76 -1.07
CA LYS A 4 -36.90 -17.00 -1.17
C LYS A 4 -36.55 -17.79 -2.43
N GLU A 5 -37.27 -18.89 -2.70
CA GLU A 5 -37.09 -19.69 -3.93
C GLU A 5 -37.38 -18.87 -5.19
N LYS A 6 -38.41 -17.99 -5.16
CA LYS A 6 -38.74 -17.14 -6.30
C LYS A 6 -37.61 -16.17 -6.64
N ILE A 7 -37.01 -15.55 -5.63
CA ILE A 7 -35.87 -14.64 -5.78
C ILE A 7 -34.66 -15.39 -6.36
N ILE A 8 -34.31 -16.56 -5.81
CA ILE A 8 -33.17 -17.35 -6.28
C ILE A 8 -33.34 -17.73 -7.76
N LYS A 9 -34.48 -18.32 -8.14
CA LYS A 9 -34.72 -18.71 -9.54
C LYS A 9 -34.70 -17.51 -10.49
N TYR A 10 -35.18 -16.35 -10.04
CA TYR A 10 -35.15 -15.14 -10.84
C TYR A 10 -33.72 -14.65 -11.11
N ILE A 11 -32.89 -14.63 -10.06
CA ILE A 11 -31.47 -14.28 -10.14
C ILE A 11 -30.70 -15.29 -11.01
N GLU A 12 -30.95 -16.59 -10.85
CA GLU A 12 -30.34 -17.66 -11.65
C GLU A 12 -30.69 -17.53 -13.15
N LYS A 13 -31.95 -17.20 -13.47
CA LYS A 13 -32.40 -17.03 -14.84
C LYS A 13 -31.80 -15.79 -15.52
N ARG A 14 -31.61 -14.70 -14.77
CA ARG A 14 -31.16 -13.40 -15.30
C ARG A 14 -29.65 -13.18 -15.20
N GLY A 15 -28.95 -13.93 -14.36
CA GLY A 15 -27.52 -13.80 -14.11
C GLY A 15 -27.15 -12.63 -13.19
N SER A 16 -27.70 -11.44 -13.40
CA SER A 16 -27.57 -10.29 -12.49
C SER A 16 -28.82 -9.43 -12.49
N VAL A 17 -29.25 -8.97 -11.30
CA VAL A 17 -30.49 -8.18 -11.15
C VAL A 17 -30.35 -7.12 -10.06
N SER A 18 -30.98 -5.97 -10.25
CA SER A 18 -31.04 -4.90 -9.25
C SER A 18 -32.09 -5.16 -8.16
N ALA A 19 -31.99 -4.47 -7.03
CA ALA A 19 -33.02 -4.52 -5.99
C ALA A 19 -34.41 -4.15 -6.53
N LYS A 20 -34.48 -3.18 -7.45
CA LYS A 20 -35.72 -2.72 -8.06
C LYS A 20 -36.39 -3.82 -8.85
N GLU A 21 -35.65 -4.50 -9.72
CA GLU A 21 -36.17 -5.61 -10.52
C GLU A 21 -36.67 -6.78 -9.66
N ILE A 22 -36.01 -7.05 -8.53
CA ILE A 22 -36.47 -8.09 -7.61
C ILE A 22 -37.79 -7.66 -6.97
N ILE A 23 -37.89 -6.42 -6.45
CA ILE A 23 -39.11 -5.88 -5.84
C ILE A 23 -40.29 -5.96 -6.83
N ASP A 24 -40.06 -5.52 -8.07
CA ASP A 24 -41.07 -5.53 -9.12
C ASP A 24 -41.50 -6.96 -9.49
N TYR A 25 -40.60 -7.94 -9.39
CA TYR A 25 -40.89 -9.35 -9.72
C TYR A 25 -41.60 -10.13 -8.60
N VAL A 26 -41.26 -9.90 -7.33
CA VAL A 26 -41.85 -10.65 -6.21
C VAL A 26 -43.12 -10.03 -5.64
N GLU A 27 -43.48 -8.82 -6.08
CA GLU A 27 -44.72 -8.10 -5.72
C GLU A 27 -44.95 -7.99 -4.19
N ILE A 28 -43.87 -7.85 -3.42
CA ILE A 28 -43.93 -7.62 -1.98
C ILE A 28 -43.30 -6.28 -1.62
N SER A 29 -43.57 -5.81 -0.39
CA SER A 29 -43.02 -4.56 0.10
C SER A 29 -41.50 -4.52 0.00
N LYS A 30 -40.96 -3.34 -0.31
CA LYS A 30 -39.52 -3.08 -0.37
C LYS A 30 -38.80 -3.60 0.88
N GLN A 31 -39.37 -3.36 2.06
CA GLN A 31 -38.83 -3.77 3.36
C GLN A 31 -38.75 -5.30 3.48
N ALA A 32 -39.82 -6.01 3.10
CA ALA A 32 -39.84 -7.47 3.11
C ALA A 32 -38.83 -8.06 2.11
N THR A 33 -38.69 -7.45 0.92
CA THR A 33 -37.69 -7.89 -0.07
C THR A 33 -36.27 -7.76 0.48
N PHE A 34 -35.93 -6.66 1.15
CA PHE A 34 -34.60 -6.49 1.75
C PHE A 34 -34.33 -7.47 2.91
N LEU A 35 -35.33 -7.85 3.69
CA LEU A 35 -35.20 -8.90 4.71
C LEU A 35 -34.88 -10.26 4.08
N HIS A 36 -35.57 -10.62 3.00
CA HIS A 36 -35.28 -11.86 2.27
C HIS A 36 -33.89 -11.82 1.64
N LEU A 37 -33.51 -10.72 0.98
CA LEU A 37 -32.19 -10.56 0.39
C LEU A 37 -31.08 -10.66 1.44
N LYS A 38 -31.25 -10.03 2.61
CA LYS A 38 -30.31 -10.16 3.73
C LYS A 38 -30.13 -11.62 4.13
N GLY A 39 -31.22 -12.35 4.35
CA GLY A 39 -31.15 -13.77 4.70
C GLY A 39 -30.54 -14.66 3.61
N LEU A 40 -30.75 -14.34 2.32
CA LEU A 40 -30.16 -15.09 1.20
C LEU A 40 -28.64 -14.82 1.05
N ILE A 41 -28.20 -13.60 1.34
CA ILE A 41 -26.77 -13.21 1.37
C ILE A 41 -26.07 -13.88 2.56
N GLU A 42 -26.66 -13.80 3.75
CA GLU A 42 -26.13 -14.44 4.96
C GLU A 42 -26.05 -15.96 4.78
N GLY A 43 -27.05 -16.57 4.14
CA GLY A 43 -27.05 -17.99 3.76
C GLY A 43 -26.08 -18.35 2.63
N GLY A 44 -25.47 -17.37 1.96
CA GLY A 44 -24.52 -17.59 0.86
C GLY A 44 -25.15 -18.13 -0.43
N LEU A 45 -26.46 -17.96 -0.62
CA LEU A 45 -27.20 -18.39 -1.81
C LEU A 45 -27.10 -17.39 -2.96
N ILE A 46 -26.91 -16.11 -2.64
CA ILE A 46 -26.71 -15.02 -3.61
C ILE A 46 -25.60 -14.09 -3.13
N SER A 47 -24.96 -13.38 -4.05
CA SER A 47 -23.93 -12.36 -3.73
C SER A 47 -24.41 -10.97 -4.11
N LYS A 48 -24.08 -9.97 -3.28
CA LYS A 48 -24.36 -8.55 -3.53
C LYS A 48 -23.09 -7.89 -4.07
N VAL A 49 -23.18 -7.25 -5.22
CA VAL A 49 -22.06 -6.57 -5.90
C VAL A 49 -22.40 -5.10 -6.11
N GLY A 50 -21.41 -4.22 -5.95
CA GLY A 50 -21.54 -2.78 -6.12
C GLY A 50 -21.98 -2.02 -4.87
N THR A 51 -21.96 -0.70 -4.96
CA THR A 51 -22.35 0.23 -3.90
C THR A 51 -23.53 1.09 -4.36
N PRO A 52 -24.41 1.54 -3.45
CA PRO A 52 -25.51 2.42 -3.81
C PRO A 52 -25.04 3.64 -4.62
N PRO A 53 -25.77 4.02 -5.69
CA PRO A 53 -27.07 3.49 -6.12
C PRO A 53 -27.01 2.22 -6.98
N ASN A 54 -25.82 1.79 -7.42
CA ASN A 54 -25.62 0.71 -8.39
C ASN A 54 -25.31 -0.62 -7.68
N VAL A 55 -26.35 -1.26 -7.16
CA VAL A 55 -26.26 -2.55 -6.46
C VAL A 55 -26.95 -3.65 -7.26
N PHE A 56 -26.25 -4.76 -7.48
CA PHE A 56 -26.75 -5.93 -8.16
C PHE A 56 -26.64 -7.19 -7.28
N TYR A 57 -27.53 -8.13 -7.51
CA TYR A 57 -27.55 -9.46 -6.90
C TYR A 57 -27.30 -10.49 -7.99
N ILE A 58 -26.36 -11.39 -7.74
CA ILE A 58 -25.95 -12.45 -8.66
C ILE A 58 -26.08 -13.82 -7.98
N PRO A 59 -26.20 -14.91 -8.74
CA PRO A 59 -26.09 -16.25 -8.19
C PRO A 59 -24.76 -16.36 -7.44
N SER A 60 -24.80 -16.93 -6.23
CA SER A 60 -23.56 -17.24 -5.54
C SER A 60 -22.83 -18.27 -6.41
N GLN A 61 -21.66 -17.91 -6.96
CA GLN A 61 -20.73 -18.92 -7.43
C GLN A 61 -20.53 -19.85 -6.25
N LYS A 62 -20.76 -21.16 -6.44
CA LYS A 62 -20.55 -22.21 -5.42
C LYS A 62 -19.42 -21.71 -4.53
N LYS A 63 -19.71 -21.43 -3.25
CA LYS A 63 -18.65 -21.16 -2.27
C LYS A 63 -17.62 -22.23 -2.57
N ASP A 64 -16.46 -21.83 -3.10
CA ASP A 64 -15.29 -22.69 -3.06
C ASP A 64 -15.32 -23.19 -1.64
N ILE A 65 -15.50 -24.50 -1.53
CA ILE A 65 -15.69 -25.18 -0.26
C ILE A 65 -14.65 -24.53 0.62
N LYS A 66 -15.09 -23.81 1.65
CA LYS A 66 -14.21 -23.47 2.77
C LYS A 66 -13.90 -24.83 3.36
N ASN A 67 -13.02 -25.58 2.70
CA ASN A 67 -12.29 -26.65 3.30
C ASN A 67 -11.74 -25.95 4.53
N HIS A 68 -12.11 -26.46 5.70
CA HIS A 68 -11.52 -26.03 6.95
C HIS A 68 -10.04 -26.44 6.85
N ILE A 69 -9.26 -25.65 6.12
CA ILE A 69 -7.84 -25.78 5.98
C ILE A 69 -7.32 -25.35 7.33
N ASN A 70 -6.94 -26.33 8.14
CA ASN A 70 -6.43 -26.10 9.46
C ASN A 70 -4.95 -25.74 9.33
N PHE A 71 -4.63 -24.46 9.57
CA PHE A 71 -3.25 -24.00 9.67
C PHE A 71 -2.77 -24.20 11.10
N SER A 72 -1.46 -24.40 11.31
CA SER A 72 -0.93 -24.35 12.66
C SER A 72 -1.10 -22.93 13.22
N GLY A 73 -1.42 -22.81 14.52
CA GLY A 73 -1.81 -21.53 15.12
C GLY A 73 -0.76 -20.41 15.01
N ASP A 74 0.52 -20.78 14.94
CA ASP A 74 1.63 -19.86 14.70
C ASP A 74 1.65 -19.32 13.26
N VAL A 75 1.45 -20.19 12.27
CA VAL A 75 1.39 -19.83 10.85
C VAL A 75 0.14 -19.02 10.56
N GLU A 76 -0.99 -19.38 11.17
CA GLU A 76 -2.24 -18.64 11.05
C GLU A 76 -2.09 -17.19 11.51
N LYS A 77 -1.50 -16.98 12.68
CA LYS A 77 -1.23 -15.65 13.22
C LYS A 77 -0.34 -14.84 12.27
N ILE A 78 0.76 -15.44 11.80
CA ILE A 78 1.69 -14.78 10.87
C ILE A 78 0.96 -14.32 9.60
N ILE A 79 0.11 -15.16 9.03
CA ILE A 79 -0.65 -14.80 7.82
C ILE A 79 -1.67 -13.70 8.10
N ASN A 80 -2.43 -13.81 9.20
CA ASN A 80 -3.42 -12.79 9.58
C ASN A 80 -2.79 -11.40 9.76
N ASP A 81 -1.60 -11.35 10.34
CA ASP A 81 -0.91 -10.09 10.58
C ASP A 81 -0.29 -9.48 9.30
N ASN A 82 0.20 -10.32 8.38
CA ASN A 82 1.11 -9.89 7.30
C ASN A 82 0.58 -10.04 5.87
N PHE A 83 -0.56 -10.70 5.65
CA PHE A 83 -1.08 -10.96 4.31
C PHE A 83 -2.27 -10.08 3.95
N LEU A 84 -2.22 -9.50 2.76
CA LEU A 84 -3.31 -8.75 2.14
C LEU A 84 -3.34 -9.07 0.66
N PHE A 85 -4.50 -9.52 0.18
CA PHE A 85 -4.75 -9.76 -1.22
C PHE A 85 -5.88 -8.85 -1.70
N ILE A 86 -5.61 -8.05 -2.73
CA ILE A 86 -6.64 -7.28 -3.42
C ILE A 86 -7.09 -8.08 -4.65
N THR A 87 -8.38 -8.38 -4.72
CA THR A 87 -8.96 -9.11 -5.85
C THR A 87 -8.99 -8.25 -7.12
N SER A 88 -9.21 -8.86 -8.29
CA SER A 88 -9.41 -8.11 -9.54
C SER A 88 -10.62 -7.17 -9.50
N MET A 89 -11.55 -7.39 -8.58
CA MET A 89 -12.72 -6.53 -8.35
C MET A 89 -12.43 -5.40 -7.35
N GLY A 90 -11.20 -5.30 -6.83
CA GLY A 90 -10.81 -4.28 -5.86
C GLY A 90 -11.19 -4.60 -4.41
N GLU A 91 -11.59 -5.84 -4.10
CA GLU A 91 -11.92 -6.23 -2.74
C GLU A 91 -10.65 -6.54 -1.95
N ALA A 92 -10.53 -5.96 -0.75
CA ALA A 92 -9.44 -6.25 0.18
C ALA A 92 -9.76 -7.48 1.03
N LYS A 93 -8.99 -8.56 0.82
CA LYS A 93 -9.04 -9.78 1.62
C LYS A 93 -7.80 -9.88 2.49
N GLU A 94 -7.98 -9.74 3.79
CA GLU A 94 -6.89 -9.82 4.78
C GLU A 94 -6.70 -11.24 5.31
N GLY A 95 -5.49 -11.52 5.76
CA GLY A 95 -5.16 -12.73 6.50
C GLY A 95 -5.41 -14.01 5.74
N ILE A 96 -5.92 -15.02 6.44
CA ILE A 96 -6.11 -16.37 5.89
C ILE A 96 -7.08 -16.37 4.70
N ASP A 97 -8.14 -15.57 4.72
CA ASP A 97 -9.08 -15.49 3.60
C ASP A 97 -8.41 -14.93 2.35
N GLY A 98 -7.58 -13.89 2.51
CA GLY A 98 -6.75 -13.36 1.43
C GLY A 98 -5.72 -14.37 0.92
N PHE A 99 -5.09 -15.08 1.84
CA PHE A 99 -4.06 -16.08 1.54
C PHE A 99 -4.60 -17.28 0.75
N ILE A 100 -5.73 -17.85 1.19
CA ILE A 100 -6.41 -18.94 0.47
C ILE A 100 -6.86 -18.45 -0.91
N SER A 101 -7.47 -17.26 -0.99
CA SER A 101 -7.90 -16.68 -2.26
C SER A 101 -6.73 -16.51 -3.24
N TRP A 102 -5.56 -16.06 -2.74
CA TRP A 102 -4.34 -15.95 -3.54
C TRP A 102 -3.80 -17.32 -3.97
N CYS A 103 -3.78 -18.30 -3.07
CA CYS A 103 -3.34 -19.67 -3.40
C CYS A 103 -4.23 -20.31 -4.47
N ASN A 104 -5.55 -20.22 -4.31
CA ASN A 104 -6.51 -20.75 -5.28
C ASN A 104 -6.34 -20.10 -6.66
N ARG A 105 -6.17 -18.77 -6.71
CA ARG A 105 -5.91 -18.04 -7.96
C ARG A 105 -4.64 -18.49 -8.67
N ASN A 106 -3.62 -18.92 -7.92
CA ASN A 106 -2.33 -19.36 -8.46
C ASN A 106 -2.23 -20.89 -8.56
N ASN A 107 -3.32 -21.64 -8.36
CA ASN A 107 -3.33 -23.11 -8.34
C ASN A 107 -2.31 -23.72 -7.36
N LEU A 108 -2.17 -23.13 -6.18
CA LEU A 108 -1.23 -23.56 -5.13
C LEU A 108 -1.95 -24.26 -3.97
N ASN A 109 -1.26 -25.21 -3.32
CA ASN A 109 -1.76 -25.86 -2.10
C ASN A 109 -1.56 -24.93 -0.88
N PRO A 110 -2.64 -24.47 -0.21
CA PRO A 110 -2.52 -23.46 0.85
C PRO A 110 -1.68 -23.91 2.05
N ILE A 111 -1.72 -25.18 2.46
CA ILE A 111 -0.98 -25.69 3.63
C ILE A 111 0.53 -25.72 3.34
N LYS A 112 0.92 -26.21 2.17
CA LYS A 112 2.34 -26.22 1.79
C LYS A 112 2.84 -24.77 1.65
N THR A 113 2.05 -23.94 0.99
CA THR A 113 2.41 -22.56 0.68
C THR A 113 2.45 -21.67 1.92
N SER A 114 1.66 -21.94 2.95
CA SER A 114 1.72 -21.19 4.22
C SER A 114 3.03 -21.39 4.97
N MET A 115 3.57 -22.62 4.94
CA MET A 115 4.88 -22.93 5.53
C MET A 115 6.01 -22.24 4.77
N GLU A 116 5.90 -22.19 3.45
CA GLU A 116 6.85 -21.46 2.60
C GLU A 116 6.77 -19.96 2.86
N TYR A 117 5.57 -19.41 2.99
CA TYR A 117 5.33 -18.00 3.31
C TYR A 117 5.96 -17.62 4.66
N LYS A 118 5.74 -18.43 5.70
CA LYS A 118 6.37 -18.25 7.02
C LYS A 118 7.89 -18.22 6.90
N LYS A 119 8.50 -19.21 6.24
CA LYS A 119 9.96 -19.28 6.04
C LYS A 119 10.49 -18.07 5.29
N THR A 120 9.79 -17.62 4.24
CA THR A 120 10.16 -16.41 3.50
C THR A 120 10.09 -15.18 4.41
N LEU A 121 9.00 -14.97 5.16
CA LEU A 121 8.91 -13.86 6.10
C LEU A 121 10.02 -13.88 7.16
N GLU A 122 10.34 -15.04 7.74
CA GLU A 122 11.44 -15.18 8.69
C GLU A 122 12.80 -14.81 8.08
N LYS A 123 13.06 -15.21 6.82
CA LYS A 123 14.24 -14.80 6.07
C LYS A 123 14.34 -13.28 5.94
N TYR A 124 13.25 -12.59 5.62
CA TYR A 124 13.23 -11.13 5.45
C TYR A 124 13.24 -10.39 6.79
N ASN A 125 12.63 -10.94 7.84
CA ASN A 125 12.62 -10.34 9.18
C ASN A 125 14.01 -10.25 9.81
N LYS A 126 14.99 -11.05 9.37
CA LYS A 126 16.40 -10.92 9.78
C LYS A 126 17.03 -9.58 9.41
N TYR A 127 16.47 -8.88 8.42
CA TYR A 127 16.93 -7.56 8.01
C TYR A 127 16.22 -6.42 8.74
N ARG A 128 15.26 -6.73 9.63
CA ARG A 128 14.60 -5.73 10.47
C ARG A 128 15.44 -5.48 11.72
N LEU A 129 15.59 -4.20 12.04
CA LEU A 129 16.15 -3.72 13.30
C LEU A 129 15.17 -3.97 14.45
N LYS A 130 15.65 -3.83 15.69
CA LYS A 130 14.80 -3.90 16.89
C LYS A 130 13.67 -2.86 16.88
N SER A 131 13.85 -1.74 16.18
CA SER A 131 12.82 -0.71 15.95
C SER A 131 11.72 -1.14 14.96
N GLY A 132 11.87 -2.29 14.30
CA GLY A 132 10.96 -2.78 13.26
C GLY A 132 11.18 -2.17 11.87
N LEU A 133 12.08 -1.20 11.75
CA LEU A 133 12.56 -0.62 10.48
C LEU A 133 13.59 -1.55 9.82
N ILE A 134 13.79 -1.37 8.52
CA ILE A 134 14.83 -2.07 7.75
C ILE A 134 15.93 -1.05 7.43
N ASP A 135 17.20 -1.42 7.66
CA ASP A 135 18.33 -0.58 7.25
C ASP A 135 18.59 -0.74 5.75
N GLY A 136 18.36 0.33 4.99
CA GLY A 136 18.59 0.45 3.56
C GLY A 136 19.88 1.19 3.19
N THR A 137 20.70 1.56 4.18
CA THR A 137 21.88 2.42 3.99
C THR A 137 22.90 1.82 3.02
N ASP A 138 23.18 0.52 3.15
CA ASP A 138 24.18 -0.16 2.30
C ASP A 138 23.76 -0.18 0.82
N LYS A 139 22.46 -0.24 0.56
CA LYS A 139 21.93 -0.18 -0.81
C LYS A 139 22.22 1.17 -1.46
N ILE A 140 22.05 2.26 -0.73
CA ILE A 140 22.32 3.60 -1.25
C ILE A 140 23.83 3.78 -1.46
N LYS A 141 24.65 3.35 -0.50
CA LYS A 141 26.12 3.40 -0.61
C LYS A 141 26.69 2.61 -1.79
N THR A 142 26.05 1.51 -2.15
CA THR A 142 26.45 0.72 -3.32
C THR A 142 25.87 1.24 -4.64
N SER A 143 24.78 2.02 -4.58
CA SER A 143 24.11 2.55 -5.78
C SER A 143 24.69 3.88 -6.27
N PHE A 144 25.35 4.67 -5.41
CA PHE A 144 25.86 6.00 -5.76
C PHE A 144 27.32 6.17 -5.37
N LYS A 145 28.09 6.89 -6.20
CA LYS A 145 29.47 7.29 -5.89
C LYS A 145 29.51 8.29 -4.72
N GLU A 146 28.60 9.25 -4.73
CA GLU A 146 28.45 10.25 -3.68
C GLU A 146 27.09 10.06 -2.98
N VAL A 147 27.15 9.95 -1.66
CA VAL A 147 25.96 9.76 -0.82
C VAL A 147 25.82 10.94 0.12
N TYR A 148 24.65 11.58 0.05
CA TYR A 148 24.32 12.76 0.84
C TYR A 148 23.44 12.46 2.06
N LEU A 149 23.09 11.19 2.25
CA LEU A 149 22.28 10.67 3.36
C LEU A 149 23.17 9.91 4.35
N ASP A 150 23.01 10.16 5.65
CA ASP A 150 23.75 9.47 6.70
C ASP A 150 23.22 8.04 6.93
N ARG A 151 21.90 7.90 6.87
CA ARG A 151 21.18 6.62 6.99
C ARG A 151 19.95 6.62 6.10
N VAL A 152 19.54 5.44 5.66
CA VAL A 152 18.27 5.24 4.96
C VAL A 152 17.53 4.07 5.57
N PHE A 153 16.24 4.26 5.86
CA PHE A 153 15.38 3.24 6.46
C PHE A 153 14.16 2.96 5.60
N TYR A 154 13.65 1.73 5.69
CA TYR A 154 12.35 1.36 5.14
C TYR A 154 11.41 0.89 6.25
N VAL A 155 10.14 1.27 6.17
CA VAL A 155 9.11 0.76 7.10
C VAL A 155 8.79 -0.71 6.83
N ASP A 156 8.78 -1.10 5.56
CA ASP A 156 8.59 -2.47 5.10
C ASP A 156 9.29 -2.74 3.76
N PHE A 157 9.41 -4.01 3.39
CA PHE A 157 9.74 -4.38 2.02
C PHE A 157 8.57 -4.06 1.11
N TYR A 158 8.88 -3.64 -0.11
CA TYR A 158 7.86 -3.44 -1.14
C TYR A 158 7.20 -4.77 -1.55
N ALA A 159 8.04 -5.78 -1.78
CA ALA A 159 7.67 -7.13 -2.13
C ALA A 159 8.69 -8.12 -1.56
N ILE A 160 8.25 -9.36 -1.42
CA ILE A 160 9.09 -10.50 -1.07
C ILE A 160 9.02 -11.53 -2.19
N GLU A 161 10.11 -12.29 -2.37
CA GLU A 161 10.20 -13.31 -3.41
C GLU A 161 8.99 -14.25 -3.39
N ARG A 162 8.51 -14.66 -4.58
CA ARG A 162 7.40 -15.60 -4.80
C ARG A 162 6.00 -15.13 -4.39
N PHE A 163 5.86 -14.32 -3.33
CA PHE A 163 4.56 -13.88 -2.81
C PHE A 163 4.17 -12.47 -3.27
N GLY A 164 5.10 -11.75 -3.91
CA GLY A 164 4.85 -10.41 -4.43
C GLY A 164 4.80 -9.38 -3.31
N LYS A 165 3.92 -8.38 -3.47
CA LYS A 165 3.84 -7.22 -2.57
C LYS A 165 3.48 -7.64 -1.14
N THR A 166 4.14 -7.03 -0.17
CA THR A 166 3.79 -7.17 1.26
C THR A 166 2.45 -6.50 1.55
N LYS A 167 1.88 -6.72 2.74
CA LYS A 167 0.66 -6.00 3.17
C LYS A 167 0.83 -4.49 3.07
N LEU A 168 1.96 -3.93 3.51
CA LEU A 168 2.21 -2.50 3.39
C LEU A 168 2.45 -2.08 1.93
N GLY A 169 3.13 -2.90 1.13
CA GLY A 169 3.32 -2.68 -0.31
C GLY A 169 1.98 -2.60 -1.07
N GLN A 170 1.05 -3.51 -0.77
CA GLN A 170 -0.31 -3.48 -1.32
C GLN A 170 -1.07 -2.23 -0.88
N LEU A 171 -1.09 -1.95 0.43
CA LEU A 171 -1.75 -0.75 0.95
C LEU A 171 -1.22 0.52 0.31
N LEU A 172 0.10 0.64 0.13
CA LEU A 172 0.73 1.79 -0.51
C LEU A 172 0.32 1.92 -1.98
N LEU A 173 0.43 0.83 -2.75
CA LEU A 173 0.05 0.78 -4.17
C LEU A 173 -1.39 1.28 -4.34
N TYR A 174 -2.33 0.66 -3.64
CA TYR A 174 -3.74 0.99 -3.84
C TYR A 174 -4.08 2.35 -3.23
N SER A 175 -3.39 2.81 -2.17
CA SER A 175 -3.63 4.15 -1.59
C SER A 175 -3.26 5.25 -2.59
N LYS A 176 -2.28 4.97 -3.45
CA LYS A 176 -1.89 5.87 -4.54
C LYS A 176 -2.82 5.78 -5.76
N GLN A 177 -3.28 4.59 -6.11
CA GLN A 177 -4.12 4.37 -7.29
C GLN A 177 -5.57 4.77 -7.07
N SER A 178 -6.18 4.32 -5.98
CA SER A 178 -7.61 4.55 -5.70
C SER A 178 -7.92 5.95 -5.21
N GLN A 179 -6.91 6.70 -4.75
CA GLN A 179 -7.09 8.02 -4.14
C GLN A 179 -8.01 8.00 -2.90
N ASP A 180 -8.20 6.82 -2.28
CA ASP A 180 -9.05 6.61 -1.11
C ASP A 180 -8.38 7.18 0.16
N LYS A 181 -8.91 8.32 0.63
CA LYS A 181 -8.47 8.99 1.85
C LYS A 181 -8.55 8.11 3.10
N LYS A 182 -9.52 7.19 3.19
CA LYS A 182 -9.64 6.27 4.33
C LYS A 182 -8.46 5.30 4.35
N MET A 183 -8.08 4.78 3.19
CA MET A 183 -6.95 3.86 3.10
C MET A 183 -5.62 4.57 3.35
N ILE A 184 -5.45 5.79 2.85
CA ILE A 184 -4.29 6.64 3.16
C ILE A 184 -4.21 6.90 4.67
N LYS A 185 -5.34 7.20 5.33
CA LYS A 185 -5.39 7.40 6.79
C LYS A 185 -4.99 6.14 7.55
N ASN A 186 -5.51 4.98 7.16
CA ASN A 186 -5.15 3.71 7.78
C ASN A 186 -3.64 3.40 7.63
N LEU A 187 -3.09 3.62 6.43
CA LEU A 187 -1.65 3.49 6.19
C LEU A 187 -0.86 4.46 7.07
N SER A 188 -1.30 5.71 7.18
CA SER A 188 -0.66 6.73 8.02
C SER A 188 -0.58 6.30 9.49
N LEU A 189 -1.65 5.69 10.02
CA LEU A 189 -1.68 5.16 11.38
C LEU A 189 -0.68 4.01 11.59
N ILE A 190 -0.60 3.08 10.62
CA ILE A 190 0.31 1.93 10.69
C ILE A 190 1.78 2.37 10.76
N ILE A 191 2.14 3.44 10.05
CA ILE A 191 3.55 3.86 9.95
C ILE A 191 3.95 4.93 10.97
N LYS A 192 2.99 5.59 11.62
CA LYS A 192 3.23 6.74 12.49
C LYS A 192 4.20 6.41 13.62
N ASP A 193 3.98 5.32 14.34
CA ASP A 193 4.80 4.95 15.49
C ASP A 193 6.28 4.74 15.10
N LYS A 194 6.51 4.16 13.91
CA LYS A 194 7.86 3.95 13.39
C LYS A 194 8.55 5.27 13.01
N ILE A 195 7.79 6.23 12.49
CA ILE A 195 8.30 7.58 12.20
C ILE A 195 8.64 8.30 13.52
N ASP A 196 7.78 8.21 14.54
CA ASP A 196 8.01 8.85 15.83
C ASP A 196 9.25 8.28 16.55
N VAL A 197 9.43 6.94 16.49
CA VAL A 197 10.64 6.29 17.00
C VAL A 197 11.88 6.83 16.30
N LEU A 198 11.84 6.97 14.97
CA LEU A 198 12.97 7.49 14.19
C LEU A 198 13.27 8.95 14.51
N ILE A 199 12.23 9.78 14.65
CA ILE A 199 12.37 11.20 15.03
C ILE A 199 13.08 11.32 16.38
N LYS A 200 12.69 10.48 17.35
CA LYS A 200 13.30 10.48 18.68
C LYS A 200 14.74 9.95 18.67
N GLU A 201 14.99 8.84 17.98
CA GLU A 201 16.31 8.18 17.94
C GLU A 201 17.38 9.06 17.29
N TYR A 202 17.02 9.80 16.24
CA TYR A 202 17.95 10.65 15.49
C TYR A 202 17.85 12.15 15.84
N GLU A 203 17.09 12.51 16.87
CA GLU A 203 16.85 13.90 17.29
C GLU A 203 16.46 14.80 16.10
N ILE A 204 15.50 14.34 15.29
CA ILE A 204 15.05 15.04 14.09
C ILE A 204 14.28 16.30 14.48
N ASP A 205 14.69 17.46 13.99
CA ASP A 205 14.02 18.75 14.21
C ASP A 205 13.29 19.29 12.98
N ALA A 206 13.55 18.71 11.80
CA ALA A 206 12.85 19.05 10.57
C ALA A 206 12.53 17.83 9.70
N VAL A 207 11.37 17.86 9.05
CA VAL A 207 10.91 16.83 8.11
C VAL A 207 10.67 17.41 6.73
N CYS A 208 10.98 16.62 5.72
CA CYS A 208 10.74 16.91 4.33
C CYS A 208 9.92 15.76 3.71
N PHE A 209 8.80 16.10 3.07
CA PHE A 209 8.01 15.13 2.31
C PHE A 209 8.32 15.29 0.82
N ILE A 210 8.69 14.20 0.15
CA ILE A 210 8.93 14.23 -1.29
C ILE A 210 7.63 14.59 -2.04
N PRO A 211 7.62 15.65 -2.87
CA PRO A 211 6.42 16.05 -3.57
C PRO A 211 6.06 15.06 -4.68
N PRO A 212 4.76 14.86 -4.95
CA PRO A 212 4.29 13.92 -5.95
C PRO A 212 4.66 14.35 -7.38
N THR A 213 4.88 13.37 -8.26
CA THR A 213 5.25 13.63 -9.66
C THR A 213 4.04 13.71 -10.59
N VAL A 214 3.00 12.91 -10.35
CA VAL A 214 1.82 12.79 -11.24
C VAL A 214 0.66 13.63 -10.70
N LYS A 215 -0.04 14.35 -11.58
CA LYS A 215 -1.27 15.08 -11.22
C LYS A 215 -2.37 14.07 -10.87
N ARG A 216 -2.85 14.14 -9.63
CA ARG A 216 -3.95 13.36 -9.05
C ARG A 216 -4.82 14.34 -8.25
N GLU A 217 -6.11 14.05 -8.14
CA GLU A 217 -7.07 14.83 -7.35
C GLU A 217 -6.68 14.80 -5.87
N VAL A 218 -6.36 13.60 -5.37
CA VAL A 218 -5.84 13.37 -4.03
C VAL A 218 -4.37 12.99 -4.12
N GLN A 219 -3.51 13.83 -3.55
CA GLN A 219 -2.06 13.61 -3.53
C GLN A 219 -1.66 12.83 -2.28
N PHE A 220 -1.25 11.58 -2.47
CA PHE A 220 -0.86 10.65 -1.38
C PHE A 220 0.03 11.30 -0.32
N MET A 221 1.16 11.90 -0.73
CA MET A 221 2.14 12.48 0.21
C MET A 221 1.58 13.67 0.99
N LYS A 222 0.66 14.45 0.40
CA LYS A 222 0.01 15.58 1.11
C LYS A 222 -0.99 15.08 2.15
N GLU A 223 -1.78 14.07 1.82
CA GLU A 223 -2.69 13.45 2.78
C GLU A 223 -1.92 12.70 3.88
N LEU A 224 -0.81 12.03 3.54
CA LEU A 224 0.09 11.41 4.50
C LEU A 224 0.63 12.44 5.50
N GLU A 225 1.19 13.54 5.00
CA GLU A 225 1.66 14.66 5.83
C GLU A 225 0.58 15.18 6.77
N LYS A 226 -0.64 15.39 6.24
CA LYS A 226 -1.79 15.87 7.03
C LYS A 226 -2.22 14.89 8.11
N ASN A 227 -2.13 13.59 7.84
CA ASN A 227 -2.53 12.54 8.78
C ASN A 227 -1.48 12.30 9.86
N LEU A 228 -0.19 12.40 9.53
CA LEU A 228 0.90 12.20 10.49
C LEU A 228 0.97 13.30 11.55
N LYS A 229 0.62 14.55 11.18
CA LYS A 229 0.59 15.72 12.10
C LYS A 229 1.85 15.84 12.97
N LEU A 230 3.01 15.67 12.36
CA LEU A 230 4.29 15.74 13.07
C LEU A 230 4.50 17.15 13.65
N SER A 231 4.94 17.24 14.90
CA SER A 231 5.15 18.50 15.64
C SER A 231 6.54 19.13 15.41
N ILE A 232 7.17 18.81 14.29
CA ILE A 232 8.51 19.28 13.90
C ILE A 232 8.43 20.20 12.68
N LYS A 233 9.48 20.99 12.44
CA LYS A 233 9.52 21.94 11.32
C LYS A 233 9.41 21.21 9.98
N LYS A 234 8.86 21.88 8.98
CA LYS A 234 8.72 21.31 7.63
C LYS A 234 9.62 22.06 6.67
N ILE A 235 10.45 21.32 5.94
CA ILE A 235 11.22 21.85 4.82
C ILE A 235 10.38 21.69 3.57
N ASN A 236 10.06 22.81 2.94
CA ASN A 236 9.25 22.82 1.73
C ASN A 236 10.13 22.52 0.50
N ILE A 237 9.79 21.47 -0.22
CA ILE A 237 10.40 21.13 -1.52
C ILE A 237 9.37 21.30 -2.61
N ILE A 238 9.74 22.07 -3.62
CA ILE A 238 8.91 22.32 -4.79
C ILE A 238 9.44 21.47 -5.93
N LYS A 239 8.52 20.80 -6.64
CA LYS A 239 8.83 20.13 -7.90
C LYS A 239 8.38 21.00 -9.07
N ILE A 240 9.33 21.57 -9.82
CA ILE A 240 9.04 22.35 -11.03
C ILE A 240 8.81 21.38 -12.19
N LYS A 241 7.80 21.66 -13.02
CA LYS A 241 7.42 20.84 -14.17
C LYS A 241 7.96 21.47 -15.46
N SER A 242 8.58 20.65 -16.31
CA SER A 242 8.73 20.91 -17.73
C SER A 242 7.40 20.67 -18.46
N ASP A 243 7.27 21.19 -19.69
CA ASP A 243 6.06 21.04 -20.51
C ASP A 243 5.65 19.56 -20.73
N ILE A 244 6.62 18.65 -20.74
CA ILE A 244 6.42 17.20 -20.75
C ILE A 244 6.78 16.65 -19.35
N VAL A 245 5.81 16.02 -18.68
CA VAL A 245 6.02 15.36 -17.39
C VAL A 245 6.48 13.93 -17.60
N VAL A 246 7.76 13.66 -17.39
CA VAL A 246 8.30 12.30 -17.39
C VAL A 246 8.31 11.77 -15.94
N PRO A 247 7.55 10.71 -15.61
CA PRO A 247 7.60 10.11 -14.29
C PRO A 247 8.97 9.47 -14.05
N GLN A 248 9.63 9.80 -12.93
CA GLN A 248 10.97 9.26 -12.61
C GLN A 248 10.99 7.72 -12.55
N LYS A 249 9.85 7.09 -12.23
CA LYS A 249 9.72 5.63 -12.14
C LYS A 249 9.72 4.92 -13.50
N THR A 250 9.50 5.63 -14.61
CA THR A 250 9.57 5.07 -15.96
C THR A 250 10.99 5.09 -16.55
N LEU A 251 11.94 5.76 -15.88
CA LEU A 251 13.34 5.82 -16.30
C LEU A 251 14.05 4.54 -15.83
N ASN A 252 14.77 3.86 -16.72
CA ASN A 252 15.43 2.59 -16.40
C ASN A 252 16.86 2.78 -15.84
N LYS A 253 17.58 3.82 -16.31
CA LYS A 253 18.95 4.10 -15.86
C LYS A 253 18.96 4.96 -14.59
N ILE A 254 19.92 4.73 -13.72
CA ILE A 254 20.04 5.48 -12.47
C ILE A 254 20.50 6.92 -12.74
N GLU A 255 21.32 7.12 -13.77
CA GLU A 255 21.82 8.42 -14.23
C GLU A 255 20.65 9.30 -14.68
N ASP A 256 19.76 8.78 -15.54
CA ASP A 256 18.56 9.50 -15.99
C ASP A 256 17.66 9.89 -14.79
N ARG A 257 17.57 9.01 -13.78
CA ARG A 257 16.80 9.28 -12.56
C ARG A 257 17.43 10.36 -11.69
N ILE A 258 18.76 10.45 -11.65
CA ILE A 258 19.49 11.51 -10.95
C ILE A 258 19.27 12.84 -11.67
N GLU A 259 19.52 12.89 -12.98
CA GLU A 259 19.34 14.10 -13.80
C GLU A 259 17.91 14.64 -13.70
N ASN A 260 16.91 13.77 -13.77
CA ASN A 260 15.51 14.16 -13.60
C ASN A 260 15.24 14.77 -12.22
N ALA A 261 15.77 14.18 -11.14
CA ALA A 261 15.58 14.71 -9.80
C ALA A 261 16.32 16.06 -9.62
N GLU A 262 17.55 16.18 -10.14
CA GLU A 262 18.35 17.40 -10.05
C GLU A 262 17.65 18.59 -10.70
N LYS A 263 17.04 18.37 -11.88
CA LYS A 263 16.36 19.41 -12.65
C LYS A 263 14.96 19.77 -12.13
N THR A 264 14.34 18.91 -11.33
CA THR A 264 12.92 19.09 -10.97
C THR A 264 12.71 19.47 -9.50
N PHE A 265 13.57 19.08 -8.57
CA PHE A 265 13.40 19.41 -7.15
C PHE A 265 14.14 20.70 -6.75
N TYR A 266 13.48 21.58 -6.00
CA TYR A 266 14.04 22.82 -5.48
C TYR A 266 13.65 23.02 -4.02
N ILE A 267 14.60 23.46 -3.20
CA ILE A 267 14.38 23.79 -1.80
C ILE A 267 13.83 25.20 -1.73
N ASN A 268 12.69 25.37 -1.06
CA ASN A 268 12.10 26.68 -0.78
C ASN A 268 11.98 26.87 0.74
N ASP A 269 13.13 26.93 1.40
CA ASP A 269 13.26 27.05 2.85
C ASP A 269 14.54 27.83 3.17
N ASN A 270 14.47 28.75 4.13
CA ASN A 270 15.60 29.58 4.56
C ASN A 270 16.02 29.28 6.01
N GLY A 271 15.46 28.26 6.65
CA GLY A 271 15.71 27.90 8.04
C GLY A 271 16.97 27.08 8.22
N GLY A 272 17.69 27.29 9.32
CA GLY A 272 18.75 26.38 9.77
C GLY A 272 18.16 25.25 10.62
N HIS A 273 18.35 23.99 10.21
CA HIS A 273 17.87 22.78 10.88
C HIS A 273 19.06 21.89 11.28
N ARG A 274 18.96 21.15 12.38
CA ARG A 274 20.03 20.26 12.86
C ARG A 274 19.99 18.91 12.16
N ASN A 275 18.97 18.09 12.41
CA ASN A 275 18.81 16.78 11.81
C ASN A 275 17.52 16.70 10.99
N VAL A 276 17.65 16.35 9.73
CA VAL A 276 16.55 16.37 8.77
C VAL A 276 16.11 14.95 8.44
N LEU A 277 14.80 14.71 8.44
CA LEU A 277 14.19 13.48 7.94
C LEU A 277 13.53 13.71 6.58
N ILE A 278 13.93 12.97 5.55
CA ILE A 278 13.31 12.98 4.22
C ILE A 278 12.41 11.75 4.10
N ILE A 279 11.12 11.94 3.83
CA ILE A 279 10.12 10.88 3.70
C ILE A 279 9.68 10.75 2.24
N ASP A 280 9.83 9.56 1.68
CA ASP A 280 9.37 9.18 0.34
C ASP A 280 8.38 8.00 0.39
N ASP A 281 7.63 7.81 -0.69
CA ASP A 281 6.65 6.73 -0.80
C ASP A 281 7.32 5.36 -0.89
N ALA A 282 8.25 5.20 -1.83
CA ALA A 282 8.90 3.94 -2.11
C ALA A 282 10.28 4.13 -2.72
N VAL A 283 11.27 3.40 -2.20
CA VAL A 283 12.67 3.48 -2.66
C VAL A 283 13.06 2.27 -3.51
N GLY A 284 13.23 2.53 -4.80
CA GLY A 284 13.93 1.65 -5.74
C GLY A 284 15.44 1.90 -5.70
N SER A 285 15.96 2.74 -6.58
CA SER A 285 17.39 3.14 -6.59
C SER A 285 17.76 4.12 -5.47
N GLY A 286 16.79 4.91 -4.97
CA GLY A 286 17.03 5.94 -3.96
C GLY A 286 17.56 7.27 -4.50
N ALA A 287 17.53 7.46 -5.82
CA ALA A 287 18.03 8.68 -6.47
C ALA A 287 17.33 9.95 -5.94
N THR A 288 16.00 9.88 -5.74
CA THR A 288 15.21 10.99 -5.22
C THR A 288 15.67 11.42 -3.83
N LEU A 289 15.84 10.47 -2.91
CA LEU A 289 16.31 10.78 -1.56
C LEU A 289 17.73 11.37 -1.59
N ASN A 290 18.63 10.80 -2.40
CA ASN A 290 20.02 11.25 -2.45
C ASN A 290 20.15 12.67 -3.01
N VAL A 291 19.45 12.97 -4.11
CA VAL A 291 19.43 14.31 -4.73
C VAL A 291 18.78 15.34 -3.82
N VAL A 292 17.70 14.98 -3.12
CA VAL A 292 17.11 15.89 -2.14
C VAL A 292 18.07 16.14 -0.96
N GLY A 293 18.73 15.10 -0.46
CA GLY A 293 19.78 15.25 0.56
C GLY A 293 20.91 16.17 0.11
N GLU A 294 21.38 16.01 -1.14
CA GLU A 294 22.37 16.89 -1.75
C GLU A 294 21.91 18.35 -1.78
N LYS A 295 20.69 18.60 -2.26
CA LYS A 295 20.12 19.97 -2.35
C LYS A 295 19.98 20.62 -0.97
N ILE A 296 19.61 19.85 0.04
CA ILE A 296 19.53 20.32 1.44
C ILE A 296 20.92 20.71 1.96
N LYS A 297 21.96 19.90 1.68
CA LYS A 297 23.35 20.23 2.05
C LYS A 297 23.85 21.47 1.30
N LYS A 298 23.64 21.54 -0.02
CA LYS A 298 24.07 22.68 -0.86
C LYS A 298 23.38 23.99 -0.48
N ALA A 299 22.14 23.94 -0.02
CA ALA A 299 21.41 25.10 0.48
C ALA A 299 21.87 25.57 1.88
N ASN A 300 22.78 24.84 2.55
CA ASN A 300 23.26 25.14 3.91
C ASN A 300 22.15 25.28 4.97
N ILE A 301 21.01 24.61 4.76
CA ILE A 301 19.88 24.60 5.70
C ILE A 301 19.95 23.45 6.71
N ASN A 302 20.98 22.60 6.64
CA ASN A 302 21.22 21.47 7.54
C ASN A 302 22.63 21.54 8.15
N LYS A 303 22.74 21.32 9.46
CA LYS A 303 24.01 21.33 10.21
C LYS A 303 24.44 19.97 10.78
N GLY A 304 23.57 18.97 10.71
CA GLY A 304 23.75 17.67 11.33
C GLY A 304 23.49 16.54 10.35
N LYS A 305 22.67 15.57 10.76
CA LYS A 305 22.40 14.36 9.97
C LYS A 305 21.24 14.56 9.00
N ILE A 306 21.30 13.89 7.85
CA ILE A 306 20.18 13.74 6.92
C ILE A 306 19.80 12.25 6.86
N ILE A 307 18.60 11.95 7.34
CA ILE A 307 18.05 10.59 7.41
C ILE A 307 16.99 10.44 6.32
N GLY A 308 17.11 9.40 5.50
CA GLY A 308 16.07 9.02 4.54
C GLY A 308 15.13 7.96 5.13
N LEU A 309 13.84 8.09 4.85
CA LEU A 309 12.82 7.10 5.17
C LEU A 309 11.93 6.86 3.96
N ALA A 310 11.68 5.59 3.64
CA ALA A 310 10.64 5.21 2.70
C ALA A 310 9.60 4.33 3.37
N ILE A 311 8.34 4.47 2.97
CA ILE A 311 7.27 3.58 3.46
C ILE A 311 7.55 2.14 3.01
N THR A 312 8.03 1.98 1.77
CA THR A 312 8.50 0.68 1.30
C THR A 312 9.84 0.80 0.57
N GLY A 313 10.65 -0.25 0.61
CA GLY A 313 11.90 -0.32 -0.15
C GLY A 313 12.15 -1.70 -0.73
N SER A 314 12.93 -1.78 -1.81
CA SER A 314 13.41 -3.07 -2.31
C SER A 314 14.76 -3.42 -1.68
N TYR A 315 14.99 -4.71 -1.45
CA TYR A 315 16.26 -5.23 -0.93
C TYR A 315 16.76 -6.26 -1.94
N LYS A 316 17.93 -6.00 -2.54
CA LYS A 316 18.59 -6.81 -3.59
C LYS A 316 17.98 -6.81 -5.00
N GLY A 317 17.62 -5.64 -5.54
CA GLY A 317 17.34 -5.50 -6.98
C GLY A 317 16.10 -6.22 -7.53
N PHE A 318 15.32 -6.89 -6.67
CA PHE A 318 14.17 -7.70 -7.09
C PHE A 318 12.97 -6.92 -7.60
N ASP A 319 12.97 -5.58 -7.53
CA ASP A 319 11.95 -4.78 -8.19
C ASP A 319 12.52 -3.41 -8.56
N VAL A 320 12.52 -3.13 -9.87
CA VAL A 320 12.29 -1.76 -10.32
C VAL A 320 10.87 -1.45 -9.87
N ILE A 321 10.71 -0.50 -8.95
CA ILE A 321 9.39 0.00 -8.57
C ILE A 321 8.86 0.81 -9.76
N SER A 322 8.34 0.12 -10.76
CA SER A 322 7.82 0.64 -12.03
C SER A 322 6.31 0.76 -11.93
N GLU A 323 5.84 1.66 -11.06
CA GLU A 323 4.41 1.96 -10.97
C GLU A 323 4.18 3.45 -11.19
N VAL A 324 3.35 3.74 -12.20
CA VAL A 324 2.97 5.09 -12.66
C VAL A 324 1.87 5.68 -11.78
#